data_AF-A0A844C693-F1
#
_entry.id   AF-A0A844C693-F1
#
_cell.length_a   1.000
_cell.length_b   1.000
_cell.length_c   1.000
_cell.angle_alpha   90.00
_cell.angle_beta   90.00
_cell.angle_gamma   90.00
#
_symmetry.space_group_name_H-M   'P 1'
#
loop_
_entity.id
_entity.type
_entity.pdbx_description
1 polymer ?
#
loop_
_entity_poly.entity_id
_entity_poly.type
_entity_poly.pdbx_seq_one_letter_code
_entity_poly.pdbx_strand_id
1 'polypeptide(L)'
;MIDRSYLPFKSARDYQDRKMAKWLGFFLSEHSSALSQDDPVIDYSRAMPFNDKLRALRQLFTQQLLADFEIVHDQKLLQLTGKITQF
;
A
#
# COMPACT_ATOMS: atom_id res chain seq x y z
N MET A 1 26.40 -12.92 3.90
CA MET A 1 27.07 -13.89 3.00
C MET A 1 27.11 -15.22 3.74
N ILE A 2 26.50 -16.28 3.21
CA ILE A 2 26.52 -17.60 3.86
C ILE A 2 27.92 -18.20 3.69
N ASP A 3 28.53 -18.62 4.79
CA ASP A 3 29.78 -19.38 4.74
C ASP A 3 29.48 -20.77 4.17
N ARG A 4 30.27 -21.18 3.18
CA ARG A 4 30.16 -22.47 2.48
C ARG A 4 31.50 -23.19 2.45
N SER A 5 32.45 -22.77 3.28
CA SER A 5 33.80 -23.35 3.40
C SER A 5 33.78 -24.86 3.66
N TYR A 6 32.70 -25.37 4.25
CA TYR A 6 32.45 -26.78 4.52
C TYR A 6 32.17 -27.66 3.28
N LEU A 7 31.95 -27.07 2.10
CA LEU A 7 31.71 -27.84 0.86
C LEU A 7 33.03 -28.32 0.23
N PRO A 8 33.13 -29.62 -0.14
CA PRO A 8 34.39 -30.22 -0.60
C PRO A 8 34.83 -29.73 -2.00
N PHE A 9 33.89 -29.35 -2.86
CA PHE A 9 34.18 -28.92 -4.23
C PHE A 9 34.15 -27.41 -4.37
N LYS A 10 35.16 -26.83 -5.04
CA LYS A 10 35.24 -25.38 -5.31
C LYS A 10 34.05 -24.88 -6.14
N SER A 11 33.60 -25.66 -7.13
CA SER A 11 32.42 -25.34 -7.94
C SER A 11 31.14 -25.18 -7.13
N ALA A 12 30.98 -25.92 -6.03
CA ALA A 12 29.81 -25.81 -5.14
C ALA A 12 29.89 -24.60 -4.19
N ARG A 13 31.12 -24.23 -3.78
CA ARG A 13 31.37 -23.01 -2.99
C ARG A 13 31.08 -21.75 -3.79
N ASP A 14 31.52 -21.74 -5.04
CA ASP A 14 31.39 -20.61 -5.96
C ASP A 14 30.02 -20.59 -6.69
N TYR A 15 29.18 -21.61 -6.51
CA TYR A 15 27.87 -21.70 -7.16
C TYR A 15 26.92 -20.61 -6.66
N GLN A 16 26.60 -19.66 -7.54
CA GLN A 16 25.51 -18.72 -7.34
C GLN A 16 24.32 -19.18 -8.18
N ASP A 17 23.23 -19.57 -7.52
CA ASP A 17 22.01 -19.96 -8.21
C ASP A 17 21.39 -18.74 -8.92
N ARG A 18 21.63 -18.65 -10.23
CA ARG A 18 21.04 -17.61 -11.09
C ARG A 18 19.53 -17.79 -11.29
N LYS A 19 18.98 -18.97 -10.99
CA LYS A 19 17.55 -19.24 -11.20
C LYS A 19 16.71 -18.49 -10.17
N MET A 20 17.20 -18.37 -8.93
CA MET A 20 16.51 -17.57 -7.89
C MET A 20 16.48 -16.07 -8.18
N ALA A 21 17.46 -15.52 -8.91
CA ALA A 21 17.41 -14.13 -9.36
C ALA A 21 16.30 -13.88 -10.39
N LYS A 22 16.02 -14.85 -11.27
CA LYS A 22 14.93 -14.75 -12.25
C LYS A 22 13.55 -14.87 -11.61
N TRP A 23 13.40 -15.74 -10.60
CA TRP A 23 12.14 -15.87 -9.85
C TRP A 23 11.83 -14.63 -9.01
N LEU A 24 12.86 -14.03 -8.39
CA LEU A 24 12.70 -12.75 -7.69
C LEU A 24 12.24 -11.62 -8.64
N GLY A 25 12.83 -11.55 -9.83
CA GLY A 25 12.43 -10.57 -10.86
C GLY A 25 11.02 -10.82 -11.42
N PHE A 26 10.64 -12.08 -11.63
CA PHE A 26 9.30 -12.47 -12.10
C PHE A 26 8.22 -12.03 -11.09
N PHE A 27 8.40 -12.34 -9.81
CA PHE A 27 7.50 -11.91 -8.74
C PHE A 27 7.35 -10.38 -8.68
N LEU A 28 8.46 -9.64 -8.78
CA LEU A 28 8.42 -8.18 -8.77
C LEU A 28 7.73 -7.59 -10.01
N SER A 29 7.95 -8.17 -11.18
CA SER A 29 7.29 -7.73 -12.42
C SER A 29 5.78 -8.00 -12.43
N GLU A 30 5.34 -9.12 -11.85
CA GLU A 30 3.92 -9.47 -11.76
C GLU A 30 3.17 -8.50 -10.84
N HIS A 31 3.72 -8.20 -9.65
CA HIS A 31 3.12 -7.24 -8.72
C HIS A 31 3.15 -5.80 -9.23
N SER A 32 4.21 -5.38 -9.93
CA SER A 32 4.26 -4.03 -10.53
C SER A 32 3.26 -3.88 -11.67
N SER A 33 3.02 -4.94 -12.45
CA SER A 33 2.04 -4.93 -13.55
C SER A 33 0.61 -4.95 -13.02
N ALA A 34 0.34 -5.68 -11.94
CA ALA A 34 -0.95 -5.67 -11.24
C ALA A 34 -1.26 -4.32 -10.59
N LEU A 35 -0.27 -3.62 -10.02
CA LEU A 35 -0.43 -2.27 -9.48
C LEU A 35 -0.57 -1.18 -10.55
N SER A 36 -0.09 -1.43 -11.77
CA SER A 36 -0.20 -0.52 -12.92
C SER A 36 -1.51 -0.71 -13.70
N GLN A 37 -2.23 -1.79 -13.44
CA GLN A 37 -3.63 -1.90 -13.85
C GLN A 37 -4.38 -0.99 -12.88
N ASP A 38 -4.84 0.16 -13.39
CA ASP A 38 -5.71 1.08 -12.69
C ASP A 38 -6.99 0.33 -12.30
N ASP A 39 -6.95 -0.36 -11.15
CA ASP A 39 -8.14 -0.85 -10.51
C ASP A 39 -9.08 0.35 -10.39
N PRO A 40 -10.37 0.21 -10.78
CA PRO A 40 -11.31 1.31 -10.65
C PRO A 40 -11.24 1.77 -9.20
N VAL A 41 -10.90 3.05 -8.97
CA VAL A 41 -10.85 3.61 -7.62
C VAL A 41 -12.25 3.45 -7.05
N ILE A 42 -12.46 2.38 -6.28
CA ILE A 42 -13.76 2.07 -5.71
C ILE A 42 -14.00 3.16 -4.68
N ASP A 43 -14.87 4.09 -5.01
CA ASP A 43 -15.28 5.17 -4.12
C ASP A 43 -16.17 4.58 -3.01
N TYR A 44 -15.52 4.05 -1.97
CA TYR A 44 -16.19 3.50 -0.79
C TYR A 44 -16.88 4.59 0.04
N SER A 45 -16.61 5.88 -0.20
CA SER A 45 -17.16 6.97 0.61
C SER A 45 -18.70 7.01 0.55
N ARG A 46 -19.30 6.66 -0.59
CA ARG A 46 -20.75 6.63 -0.79
C ARG A 46 -21.42 5.39 -0.20
N ALA A 47 -20.73 4.25 -0.21
CA ALA A 47 -21.25 2.96 0.26
C ALA A 47 -20.94 2.69 1.75
N MET A 48 -20.04 3.46 2.37
CA MET A 48 -19.62 3.22 3.75
C MET A 48 -20.74 3.56 4.76
N PRO A 49 -21.06 2.66 5.70
CA PRO A 49 -22.06 2.93 6.73
C PRO A 49 -21.56 4.00 7.70
N PHE A 50 -22.50 4.70 8.35
CA PHE A 50 -22.21 5.85 9.22
C PHE A 50 -21.17 5.55 10.31
N ASN A 51 -21.26 4.38 10.95
CA ASN A 51 -20.33 3.98 12.01
C ASN A 51 -18.88 3.85 11.53
N ASP A 52 -18.67 3.36 10.29
CA ASP A 52 -17.33 3.21 9.73
C ASP A 52 -16.75 4.56 9.32
N LYS A 53 -17.59 5.49 8.82
CA LYS A 53 -17.18 6.89 8.61
C LYS A 53 -16.74 7.55 9.91
N LEU A 54 -17.50 7.37 10.99
CA LEU A 54 -17.18 7.92 12.30
C LEU A 54 -15.89 7.30 12.87
N ARG A 55 -15.67 6.00 12.66
CA ARG A 55 -14.41 5.32 13.01
C ARG A 55 -13.23 5.90 12.24
N ALA A 56 -13.37 6.10 10.92
CA ALA A 56 -12.33 6.69 10.08
C ALA A 56 -11.99 8.13 10.54
N LEU A 57 -13.00 8.95 10.83
CA LEU A 57 -12.79 10.31 11.39
C LEU A 57 -12.06 10.27 12.74
N ARG A 58 -12.44 9.35 13.64
CA ARG A 58 -11.73 9.17 14.92
C ARG A 58 -10.28 8.76 14.72
N GLN A 59 -10.00 7.91 13.73
CA GLN A 59 -8.65 7.50 13.41
C GLN A 59 -7.82 8.67 12.88
N LEU A 60 -8.38 9.47 11.95
CA LEU A 60 -7.76 10.69 11.43
C LEU A 60 -7.43 11.67 12.55
N PHE A 61 -8.35 11.87 13.50
CA PHE A 61 -8.13 12.69 14.68
C PHE A 61 -7.03 12.13 15.59
N THR A 62 -7.08 10.85 15.93
CA THR A 62 -6.12 10.22 16.85
C THR A 62 -4.69 10.24 16.29
N GLN A 63 -4.55 10.03 14.98
CA GLN A 63 -3.27 9.93 14.30
C GLN A 63 -2.80 11.27 13.71
N GLN A 64 -3.60 12.34 13.83
CA GLN A 64 -3.29 13.67 13.30
C GLN A 64 -2.88 13.64 11.82
N LEU A 65 -3.61 12.84 11.03
CA LEU A 65 -3.38 12.65 9.61
C LEU A 65 -4.03 13.78 8.79
N LEU A 66 -3.40 14.12 7.67
CA LEU A 66 -4.02 14.96 6.65
C LEU A 66 -5.05 14.13 5.88
N ALA A 67 -6.23 14.70 5.70
CA ALA A 67 -7.29 14.10 4.90
C ALA A 67 -7.93 15.14 3.99
N ASP A 68 -8.40 14.66 2.85
CA ASP A 68 -9.23 15.40 1.92
C ASP A 68 -10.69 15.06 2.20
N PHE A 69 -11.50 16.09 2.39
CA PHE A 69 -12.92 15.99 2.71
C PHE A 69 -13.73 16.60 1.57
N GLU A 70 -14.69 15.83 1.07
CA GLU A 70 -15.72 16.34 0.16
C GLU A 70 -17.03 16.46 0.93
N ILE A 71 -17.45 17.70 1.16
CA ILE A 71 -18.68 18.01 1.91
C ILE A 71 -19.67 18.63 0.95
N VAL A 72 -20.86 18.02 0.85
CA VAL A 72 -21.96 18.58 0.07
C VAL A 72 -22.85 19.40 1.00
N HIS A 73 -22.89 20.72 0.79
CA HIS A 73 -23.75 21.64 1.54
C HIS A 73 -24.56 22.51 0.57
N ASP A 74 -25.89 22.53 0.70
CA ASP A 74 -26.81 23.29 -0.17
C ASP A 74 -26.50 23.17 -1.67
N GLN A 75 -26.37 21.92 -2.15
CA GLN A 75 -26.04 21.57 -3.54
C GLN A 75 -24.67 22.04 -4.05
N LYS A 76 -23.81 22.59 -3.18
CA LYS A 76 -22.42 22.92 -3.49
C LYS A 76 -21.48 21.88 -2.88
N LEU A 77 -20.55 21.39 -3.69
CA LEU A 77 -19.47 20.52 -3.26
C LEU A 77 -18.31 21.38 -2.78
N LEU A 78 -17.96 21.24 -1.50
CA LEU A 78 -16.82 21.89 -0.87
C LEU A 78 -15.73 20.85 -0.66
N GLN A 79 -14.56 21.10 -1.22
CA GLN A 79 -13.36 20.29 -0.97
C GLN A 79 -12.51 21.00 0.07
N LEU A 80 -12.17 20.29 1.14
CA LEU A 80 -11.35 20.79 2.24
C LEU A 80 -10.23 19.79 2.51
N THR A 81 -8.99 20.25 2.52
CA THR A 81 -7.84 19.46 2.91
C THR A 81 -7.35 19.94 4.26
N GLY A 82 -7.23 19.03 5.24
CA GLY A 82 -6.80 19.45 6.57
C GLY A 82 -6.66 18.31 7.58
N LYS A 83 -6.34 18.70 8.81
CA LYS A 83 -6.29 17.82 9.98
C LYS A 83 -7.46 18.12 10.90
N ILE A 84 -7.94 17.08 11.58
CA ILE A 84 -8.98 17.23 12.60
C ILE A 84 -8.29 17.55 13.93
N THR A 85 -8.49 18.77 14.43
CA THR A 85 -7.92 19.25 15.70
C THR A 85 -8.88 19.11 16.88
N GLN A 86 -10.18 18.98 16.61
CA GLN A 86 -11.22 18.83 17.63
C GLN A 86 -12.34 17.92 17.12
N PHE A 87 -12.91 17.13 18.02
CA PHE A 87 -13.99 16.18 17.76
C PHE A 87 -15.25 16.53 18.56
#